data_AF-A0A2V6C9D8-F1
#
_entry.id   AF-A0A2V6C9D8-F1
#
_cell.length_a   1.000
_cell.length_b   1.000
_cell.length_c   1.000
_cell.angle_alpha   90.00
_cell.angle_beta   90.00
_cell.angle_gamma   90.00
#
_symmetry.space_group_name_H-M   'P 1'
#
loop_
_entity.id
_entity.type
_entity.pdbx_description
1 polymer ?
#
loop_
_entity_poly.entity_id
_entity_poly.type
_entity_poly.pdbx_seq_one_letter_code
_entity_poly.pdbx_strand_id
1 'polypeptide(L)'
;MGVSVLPAQLESMFLLPRNQIPETPDGLAQAIEEGLRSFVSRPDRMVVVCGGDPSALDSIAVDLSGATIDHHHRPPPLDPSEAIPAMVVRHIYISGEPISILGGNFSFQFEASNVELYQKIQPERKLLLIMHRAQDGNIRFEISRAAAESMIMKGATKLAEKQGVVVDRAELELSPRGPRALDGKFTVSAHKLIFHPVLTLAGTFAVSDDLVATVANLKCHGEGPIAALACAAITPSFSKIERHTFPLSALPLGEIQLRDLTIDAANEKVVVRARFGSL
;
A
#
# COMPACT_ATOMS: atom_id res chain seq x y z
N MET A 1 20.85 -9.11 0.75
CA MET A 1 19.80 -9.06 -0.29
C MET A 1 18.57 -8.40 0.34
N GLY A 2 18.33 -7.15 -0.03
CA GLY A 2 17.37 -6.27 0.64
C GLY A 2 15.94 -6.74 0.44
N VAL A 3 15.24 -7.02 1.53
CA VAL A 3 13.80 -7.22 1.51
C VAL A 3 13.17 -5.84 1.42
N SER A 4 12.42 -5.66 0.34
CA SER A 4 11.65 -4.47 0.03
C SER A 4 10.80 -4.03 1.22
N VAL A 5 11.08 -2.82 1.69
CA VAL A 5 10.17 -2.04 2.53
C VAL A 5 9.19 -1.34 1.58
N LEU A 6 7.89 -1.58 1.76
CA LEU A 6 6.80 -0.72 1.25
C LEU A 6 5.91 -0.41 2.45
N PRO A 7 5.41 0.83 2.58
CA PRO A 7 4.86 1.60 1.48
C PRO A 7 5.57 2.96 1.32
N ALA A 8 6.59 3.00 0.45
CA ALA A 8 7.00 4.25 -0.18
C ALA A 8 6.52 4.16 -1.63
N GLN A 9 5.68 5.11 -2.06
CA GLN A 9 5.11 5.29 -3.42
C GLN A 9 3.57 5.30 -3.52
N LEU A 10 2.91 5.98 -2.57
CA LEU A 10 1.71 6.77 -2.90
C LEU A 10 2.12 8.17 -3.40
N GLU A 11 3.18 8.25 -4.21
CA GLU A 11 3.80 9.51 -4.68
C GLU A 11 3.15 10.05 -5.97
N SER A 12 2.08 9.39 -6.43
CA SER A 12 1.49 9.63 -7.74
C SER A 12 0.05 9.24 -7.78
N MET A 13 -0.73 9.99 -8.55
CA MET A 13 -2.09 9.58 -8.81
C MET A 13 -2.19 8.77 -10.09
N PHE A 14 -1.65 9.28 -11.22
CA PHE A 14 -1.70 8.57 -12.50
C PHE A 14 -0.42 8.74 -13.33
N LEU A 15 0.12 7.65 -13.86
CA LEU A 15 1.22 7.66 -14.82
C LEU A 15 0.65 7.41 -16.22
N LEU A 16 0.82 8.36 -17.12
CA LEU A 16 0.32 8.29 -18.48
C LEU A 16 1.45 7.86 -19.42
N PRO A 17 1.24 6.88 -20.32
CA PRO A 17 2.27 6.36 -21.22
C PRO A 17 2.52 7.29 -22.43
N ARG A 18 2.51 8.60 -22.20
CA ARG A 18 2.64 9.68 -23.19
C ARG A 18 3.19 10.92 -22.49
N ASN A 19 3.64 11.93 -23.23
CA ASN A 19 4.29 13.12 -22.68
C ASN A 19 3.39 14.37 -22.60
N GLN A 20 2.12 14.26 -22.97
CA GLN A 20 1.15 15.35 -22.99
C GLN A 20 -0.21 14.90 -22.45
N ILE A 21 -0.94 15.82 -21.84
CA ILE A 21 -2.32 15.59 -21.38
C ILE A 21 -3.23 15.50 -22.61
N PRO A 22 -4.05 14.45 -22.76
CA PRO A 22 -5.03 14.37 -23.83
C PRO A 22 -6.04 15.51 -23.77
N GLU A 23 -6.43 16.03 -24.95
CA GLU A 23 -7.36 17.17 -25.08
C GLU A 23 -8.83 16.79 -24.87
N THR A 24 -9.15 15.51 -24.65
CA THR A 24 -10.52 15.03 -24.42
C THR A 24 -10.61 14.19 -23.15
N PRO A 25 -11.76 14.23 -22.44
CA PRO A 25 -12.01 13.37 -21.29
C PRO A 25 -11.79 11.89 -21.59
N ASP A 26 -12.33 11.40 -22.72
CA ASP A 26 -12.15 10.01 -23.16
C ASP A 26 -10.69 9.67 -23.43
N GLY A 27 -9.94 10.60 -24.04
CA GLY A 27 -8.51 10.44 -24.28
C GLY A 27 -7.72 10.35 -22.98
N LEU A 28 -8.09 11.15 -21.98
CA LEU A 28 -7.49 11.12 -20.65
C LEU A 28 -7.83 9.83 -19.89
N ALA A 29 -9.10 9.40 -19.94
CA ALA A 29 -9.53 8.13 -19.36
C ALA A 29 -8.72 6.96 -19.94
N GLN A 30 -8.56 6.93 -21.27
CA GLN A 30 -7.74 5.93 -21.94
C GLN A 30 -6.26 5.99 -21.52
N ALA A 31 -5.68 7.19 -21.42
CA ALA A 31 -4.28 7.35 -21.02
C ALA A 31 -4.02 6.85 -19.58
N ILE A 32 -4.95 7.15 -18.66
CA ILE A 32 -4.88 6.66 -17.28
C ILE A 32 -5.04 5.13 -17.27
N GLU A 33 -5.99 4.59 -18.04
CA GLU A 33 -6.22 3.14 -18.11
C GLU A 33 -5.01 2.39 -18.65
N GLU A 34 -4.38 2.87 -19.73
CA GLU A 34 -3.14 2.30 -20.27
C GLU A 34 -2.00 2.32 -19.24
N GLY A 35 -1.92 3.39 -18.45
CA GLY A 35 -1.00 3.52 -17.33
C GLY A 35 -1.21 2.46 -16.26
N LEU A 36 -2.45 2.32 -15.79
CA LEU A 36 -2.85 1.31 -14.80
C LEU A 36 -2.57 -0.12 -15.29
N ARG A 37 -2.84 -0.40 -16.58
CA ARG A 37 -2.61 -1.72 -17.18
C ARG A 37 -1.15 -2.18 -17.18
N SER A 38 -0.18 -1.29 -16.88
CA SER A 38 1.22 -1.67 -16.71
C SER A 38 1.50 -2.46 -15.42
N PHE A 39 0.63 -2.37 -14.41
CA PHE A 39 0.77 -3.08 -13.13
C PHE A 39 -0.55 -3.65 -12.60
N VAL A 40 -1.67 -3.45 -13.30
CA VAL A 40 -3.00 -3.96 -12.97
C VAL A 40 -3.54 -4.80 -14.12
N SER A 41 -4.00 -6.02 -13.82
CA SER A 41 -4.70 -6.88 -14.76
C SER A 41 -6.19 -6.95 -14.43
N ARG A 42 -7.03 -6.54 -15.39
CA ARG A 42 -8.50 -6.64 -15.38
C ARG A 42 -9.04 -6.64 -16.82
N PRO A 43 -10.04 -7.45 -17.18
CA PRO A 43 -10.58 -7.46 -18.54
C PRO A 43 -11.41 -6.20 -18.86
N ASP A 44 -12.21 -5.71 -17.91
CA ASP A 44 -13.10 -4.58 -18.12
C ASP A 44 -12.35 -3.23 -18.14
N ARG A 45 -13.05 -2.19 -18.61
CA ARG A 45 -12.60 -0.81 -18.45
C ARG A 45 -12.57 -0.43 -16.97
N MET A 46 -11.56 0.33 -16.60
CA MET A 46 -11.33 0.74 -15.21
C MET A 46 -11.59 2.22 -15.01
N VAL A 47 -11.44 3.05 -16.04
CA VAL A 47 -11.38 4.51 -15.88
C VAL A 47 -12.53 5.20 -16.60
N VAL A 48 -13.17 6.13 -15.89
CA VAL A 48 -14.15 7.05 -16.45
C VAL A 48 -13.74 8.47 -16.07
N VAL A 49 -13.72 9.37 -17.04
CA VAL A 49 -13.45 10.80 -16.83
C VAL A 49 -14.64 11.59 -17.35
N CYS A 50 -15.17 12.48 -16.52
CA CYS A 50 -16.30 13.35 -16.85
C CYS A 50 -15.86 14.82 -16.77
N GLY A 51 -16.29 15.61 -17.74
CA GLY A 51 -16.04 17.06 -17.79
C GLY A 51 -16.15 17.57 -19.22
N GLY A 52 -16.37 18.88 -19.37
CA GLY A 52 -16.38 19.53 -20.68
C GLY A 52 -15.05 20.20 -21.04
N ASP A 53 -14.22 20.52 -20.04
CA ASP A 53 -12.95 21.24 -20.18
C ASP A 53 -11.79 20.36 -19.69
N PRO A 54 -10.76 20.09 -20.52
CA PRO A 54 -9.59 19.30 -20.12
C PRO A 54 -8.78 19.90 -18.96
N SER A 55 -8.91 21.20 -18.70
CA SER A 55 -8.26 21.90 -17.59
C SER A 55 -9.11 21.91 -16.30
N ALA A 56 -10.41 21.60 -16.41
CA ALA A 56 -11.36 21.61 -15.31
C ALA A 56 -12.39 20.46 -15.46
N LEU A 57 -12.12 19.35 -14.79
CA LEU A 57 -12.93 18.13 -14.86
C LEU A 57 -13.95 18.04 -13.72
N ASP A 58 -15.11 17.47 -14.02
CA ASP A 58 -16.11 17.16 -13.00
C ASP A 58 -15.69 15.96 -12.16
N SER A 59 -15.22 14.88 -12.79
CA SER A 59 -14.77 13.71 -12.04
C SER A 59 -13.78 12.81 -12.76
N ILE A 60 -12.91 12.16 -11.98
CA ILE A 60 -12.16 10.97 -12.39
C ILE A 60 -12.57 9.81 -11.49
N ALA A 61 -13.15 8.76 -12.09
CA ALA A 61 -13.53 7.54 -11.40
C ALA A 61 -12.67 6.36 -11.88
N VAL A 62 -12.13 5.59 -10.94
CA VAL A 62 -11.35 4.37 -11.22
C VAL A 62 -11.92 3.20 -10.44
N ASP A 63 -12.40 2.19 -11.15
CA ASP A 63 -12.84 0.92 -10.57
C ASP A 63 -11.77 -0.17 -10.79
N LEU A 64 -11.27 -0.71 -9.69
CA LEU A 64 -10.29 -1.79 -9.60
C LEU A 64 -10.93 -3.09 -9.11
N SER A 65 -12.26 -3.18 -9.03
CA SER A 65 -12.95 -4.39 -8.57
C SER A 65 -12.64 -5.58 -9.48
N GLY A 66 -12.25 -6.70 -8.87
CA GLY A 66 -11.82 -7.91 -9.57
C GLY A 66 -10.42 -7.80 -10.18
N ALA A 67 -9.70 -6.69 -9.98
CA ALA A 67 -8.37 -6.51 -10.55
C ALA A 67 -7.29 -7.29 -9.78
N THR A 68 -6.25 -7.70 -10.48
CA THR A 68 -5.03 -8.28 -9.90
C THR A 68 -3.86 -7.32 -10.07
N ILE A 69 -3.20 -6.94 -8.97
CA ILE A 69 -2.00 -6.10 -8.97
C ILE A 69 -0.77 -6.99 -9.13
N ASP A 70 0.05 -6.67 -10.13
CA ASP A 70 1.36 -7.26 -10.32
C ASP A 70 2.42 -6.55 -9.47
N HIS A 71 2.70 -7.13 -8.31
CA HIS A 71 3.72 -6.64 -7.38
C HIS A 71 5.18 -6.74 -7.91
N HIS A 72 5.43 -7.43 -9.04
CA HIS A 72 6.75 -7.50 -9.67
C HIS A 72 7.02 -6.31 -10.57
N HIS A 73 5.99 -5.79 -11.24
CA HIS A 73 6.07 -4.59 -12.06
C HIS A 73 5.69 -3.39 -11.21
N ARG A 74 6.67 -2.89 -10.44
CA ARG A 74 6.47 -1.66 -9.69
C ARG A 74 6.44 -0.46 -10.63
N PRO A 75 5.61 0.55 -10.35
CA PRO A 75 5.82 1.86 -10.93
C PRO A 75 7.28 2.29 -10.74
N PRO A 76 7.92 2.92 -11.72
CA PRO A 76 9.24 3.51 -11.52
C PRO A 76 9.16 4.52 -10.37
N PRO A 77 10.26 4.78 -9.63
CA PRO A 77 10.28 5.87 -8.66
C PRO A 77 9.86 7.19 -9.32
N LEU A 78 8.94 7.90 -8.68
CA LEU A 78 8.33 9.09 -9.25
C LEU A 78 8.91 10.29 -8.52
N ASP A 79 9.54 11.19 -9.27
CA ASP A 79 10.12 12.39 -8.70
C ASP A 79 9.09 13.54 -8.80
N PRO A 80 8.50 14.02 -7.70
CA PRO A 80 7.48 15.07 -7.73
C PRO A 80 8.07 16.49 -7.79
N SER A 81 9.40 16.66 -7.69
CA SER A 81 10.03 17.98 -7.74
C SER A 81 9.73 18.69 -9.07
N GLU A 82 9.69 20.03 -9.06
CA GLU A 82 9.54 20.82 -10.30
C GLU A 82 8.25 20.53 -11.11
N ALA A 83 7.25 19.88 -10.50
CA ALA A 83 5.95 19.68 -11.13
C ALA A 83 5.24 21.02 -11.34
N ILE A 84 4.53 21.15 -12.46
CA ILE A 84 3.79 22.36 -12.83
C ILE A 84 2.28 22.10 -12.77
N PRO A 85 1.43 23.12 -12.55
CA PRO A 85 -0.03 22.94 -12.59
C PRO A 85 -0.51 22.30 -13.89
N ALA A 86 -1.51 21.42 -13.79
CA ALA A 86 -2.08 20.68 -14.92
C ALA A 86 -3.59 20.92 -15.08
N MET A 87 -4.38 20.58 -14.05
CA MET A 87 -5.84 20.67 -14.10
C MET A 87 -6.45 20.67 -12.70
N VAL A 88 -7.71 21.08 -12.62
CA VAL A 88 -8.53 20.93 -11.42
C VAL A 88 -9.58 19.85 -11.66
N VAL A 89 -9.84 19.01 -10.67
CA VAL A 89 -10.85 17.95 -10.72
C VAL A 89 -11.76 18.07 -9.52
N ARG A 90 -13.07 18.23 -9.74
CA ARG A 90 -14.01 18.42 -8.62
C ARG A 90 -14.11 17.18 -7.73
N HIS A 91 -14.12 15.98 -8.31
CA HIS A 91 -14.18 14.73 -7.56
C HIS A 91 -13.26 13.65 -8.13
N ILE A 92 -12.48 13.01 -7.27
CA ILE A 92 -11.72 11.82 -7.63
C ILE A 92 -12.18 10.67 -6.75
N TYR A 93 -12.54 9.56 -7.40
CA TYR A 93 -12.99 8.36 -6.73
C TYR A 93 -12.24 7.14 -7.27
N ILE A 94 -11.61 6.38 -6.38
CA ILE A 94 -10.96 5.11 -6.72
C ILE A 94 -11.52 4.06 -5.77
N SER A 95 -12.02 2.96 -6.32
CA SER A 95 -12.53 1.84 -5.51
C SER A 95 -12.10 0.51 -6.07
N GLY A 96 -12.01 -0.50 -5.23
CA GLY A 96 -11.97 -1.88 -5.69
C GLY A 96 -12.30 -2.85 -4.58
N GLU A 97 -13.17 -3.81 -4.89
CA GLU A 97 -13.59 -4.86 -3.97
C GLU A 97 -14.02 -6.13 -4.74
N PRO A 98 -13.29 -7.26 -4.61
CA PRO A 98 -11.93 -7.38 -4.09
C PRO A 98 -10.88 -6.92 -5.11
N ILE A 99 -9.73 -6.48 -4.61
CA ILE A 99 -8.47 -6.35 -5.36
C ILE A 99 -7.54 -7.48 -4.91
N SER A 100 -6.91 -8.17 -5.85
CA SER A 100 -5.96 -9.26 -5.55
C SER A 100 -4.51 -8.79 -5.63
N ILE A 101 -3.71 -8.99 -4.58
CA ILE A 101 -2.26 -8.76 -4.59
C ILE A 101 -1.56 -9.86 -3.80
N LEU A 102 -0.44 -10.39 -4.31
CA LEU A 102 0.25 -11.52 -3.67
C LEU A 102 -0.72 -12.70 -3.39
N GLY A 103 -1.79 -12.83 -4.18
CA GLY A 103 -2.93 -13.74 -4.00
C GLY A 103 -3.59 -13.72 -2.62
N GLY A 104 -3.56 -12.56 -1.94
CA GLY A 104 -4.55 -12.17 -0.93
C GLY A 104 -5.49 -11.11 -1.51
N ASN A 105 -6.70 -11.03 -0.97
CA ASN A 105 -7.73 -10.08 -1.39
C ASN A 105 -7.85 -8.95 -0.36
N PHE A 106 -7.97 -7.73 -0.85
CA PHE A 106 -8.26 -6.55 -0.03
C PHE A 106 -9.29 -5.65 -0.73
N SER A 107 -9.93 -4.78 0.03
CA SER A 107 -10.81 -3.73 -0.48
C SER A 107 -10.12 -2.38 -0.28
N PHE A 108 -10.25 -1.50 -1.27
CA PHE A 108 -9.67 -0.16 -1.22
C PHE A 108 -10.69 0.86 -1.70
N GLN A 109 -10.76 1.99 -1.03
CA GLN A 109 -11.55 3.14 -1.41
C GLN A 109 -10.74 4.40 -1.15
N PHE A 110 -10.77 5.31 -2.12
CA PHE A 110 -10.16 6.62 -2.05
C PHE A 110 -11.15 7.62 -2.65
N GLU A 111 -11.35 8.71 -1.93
CA GLU A 111 -12.19 9.81 -2.39
C GLU A 111 -11.49 11.13 -2.08
N ALA A 112 -11.52 12.06 -3.02
CA ALA A 112 -11.00 13.41 -2.84
C ALA A 112 -11.89 14.43 -3.56
N SER A 113 -12.03 15.61 -2.97
CA SER A 113 -12.83 16.72 -3.50
C SER A 113 -11.97 17.95 -3.78
N ASN A 114 -12.29 18.66 -4.85
CA ASN A 114 -11.60 19.86 -5.33
C ASN A 114 -10.08 19.67 -5.35
N VAL A 115 -9.66 18.76 -6.23
CA VAL A 115 -8.29 18.31 -6.36
C VAL A 115 -7.56 19.15 -7.40
N GLU A 116 -6.40 19.68 -7.04
CA GLU A 116 -5.47 20.27 -8.00
C GLU A 116 -4.40 19.24 -8.38
N LEU A 117 -4.34 18.95 -9.67
CA LEU A 117 -3.36 18.06 -10.26
C LEU A 117 -2.24 18.85 -10.91
N TYR A 118 -1.03 18.40 -10.63
CA TYR A 118 0.18 18.89 -11.24
C TYR A 118 0.74 17.82 -12.17
N GLN A 119 1.52 18.24 -13.16
CA GLN A 119 2.13 17.36 -14.13
C GLN A 119 3.65 17.46 -14.11
N LYS A 120 4.30 16.34 -14.44
CA LYS A 120 5.73 16.29 -14.71
C LYS A 120 6.05 15.25 -15.75
N ILE A 121 6.95 15.59 -16.68
CA ILE A 121 7.50 14.60 -17.62
C ILE A 121 8.61 13.83 -16.90
N GLN A 122 8.44 12.50 -16.82
CA GLN A 122 9.44 11.58 -16.29
C GLN A 122 10.55 11.31 -17.32
N PRO A 123 11.75 10.84 -16.92
CA PRO A 123 12.87 10.57 -17.82
C PRO A 123 12.53 9.65 -19.02
N GLU A 124 11.54 8.76 -18.85
CA GLU A 124 11.03 7.85 -19.89
C GLU A 124 10.02 8.51 -20.86
N ARG A 125 9.86 9.83 -20.83
CA ARG A 125 8.84 10.60 -21.57
C ARG A 125 7.40 10.20 -21.25
N LYS A 126 7.18 9.63 -20.06
CA LYS A 126 5.86 9.41 -19.48
C LYS A 126 5.44 10.62 -18.68
N LEU A 127 4.18 11.00 -18.74
CA LEU A 127 3.63 12.12 -18.01
C LEU A 127 3.08 11.61 -16.69
N LEU A 128 3.52 12.20 -15.60
CA LEU A 128 3.04 11.93 -14.27
C LEU A 128 2.02 12.98 -13.87
N LEU A 129 0.81 12.56 -13.48
CA LEU A 129 -0.16 13.40 -12.78
C LEU A 129 -0.07 13.16 -11.28
N ILE A 130 0.18 14.24 -10.56
CA ILE A 130 0.45 14.27 -9.12
C ILE A 130 -0.69 15.01 -8.45
N MET A 131 -1.25 14.42 -7.41
CA MET A 131 -2.16 15.13 -6.54
C MET A 131 -1.37 16.12 -5.70
N HIS A 132 -1.56 17.43 -5.93
CA HIS A 132 -0.80 18.48 -5.25
C HIS A 132 -1.60 19.13 -4.11
N ARG A 133 -2.90 19.36 -4.35
CA ARG A 133 -3.84 19.89 -3.35
C ARG A 133 -5.16 19.14 -3.43
N ALA A 134 -5.86 19.05 -2.32
CA ALA A 134 -7.23 18.53 -2.26
C ALA A 134 -7.93 19.21 -1.08
N GLN A 135 -9.15 19.70 -1.26
CA GLN A 135 -9.88 20.35 -0.15
C GLN A 135 -10.14 19.36 0.99
N ASP A 136 -10.63 18.17 0.64
CA ASP A 136 -10.96 17.10 1.56
C ASP A 136 -10.78 15.75 0.87
N GLY A 137 -10.36 14.74 1.61
CA GLY A 137 -10.33 13.38 1.11
C GLY A 137 -10.30 12.31 2.20
N ASN A 138 -10.66 11.10 1.80
CA ASN A 138 -10.77 9.94 2.66
C ASN A 138 -10.16 8.72 1.97
N ILE A 139 -9.46 7.89 2.75
CA ILE A 139 -8.92 6.60 2.33
C ILE A 139 -9.48 5.54 3.26
N ARG A 140 -9.92 4.42 2.69
CA ARG A 140 -10.27 3.22 3.42
C ARG A 140 -9.57 2.03 2.77
N PHE A 141 -8.79 1.33 3.57
CA PHE A 141 -8.19 0.05 3.20
C PHE A 141 -8.73 -1.02 4.14
N GLU A 142 -9.11 -2.16 3.59
CA GLU A 142 -9.66 -3.27 4.35
C GLU A 142 -9.06 -4.59 3.86
N ILE A 143 -8.56 -5.42 4.78
CA ILE A 143 -8.05 -6.75 4.47
C ILE A 143 -8.54 -7.73 5.51
N SER A 144 -8.92 -8.94 5.09
CA SER A 144 -9.22 -10.00 6.07
C SER A 144 -7.95 -10.53 6.71
N ARG A 145 -8.05 -11.01 7.94
CA ARG A 145 -6.95 -11.63 8.67
C ARG A 145 -6.35 -12.81 7.90
N ALA A 146 -7.20 -13.67 7.36
CA ALA A 146 -6.79 -14.79 6.52
C ALA A 146 -6.05 -14.34 5.24
N ALA A 147 -6.46 -13.23 4.62
CA ALA A 147 -5.75 -12.67 3.48
C ALA A 147 -4.37 -12.11 3.88
N ALA A 148 -4.30 -11.39 5.00
CA ALA A 148 -3.04 -10.89 5.55
C ALA A 148 -2.07 -12.04 5.91
N GLU A 149 -2.56 -13.10 6.55
CA GLU A 149 -1.81 -14.33 6.84
C GLU A 149 -1.27 -14.97 5.56
N SER A 150 -2.11 -15.14 4.54
CA SER A 150 -1.71 -15.71 3.24
C SER A 150 -0.61 -14.88 2.56
N MET A 151 -0.70 -13.55 2.63
CA MET A 151 0.32 -12.65 2.09
C MET A 151 1.66 -12.78 2.84
N ILE A 152 1.62 -12.79 4.18
CA ILE A 152 2.82 -12.97 5.01
C ILE A 152 3.43 -14.35 4.75
N MET A 153 2.60 -15.40 4.67
CA MET A 153 3.00 -16.77 4.38
C MET A 153 3.74 -16.87 3.06
N LYS A 154 3.20 -16.30 1.97
CA LYS A 154 3.91 -16.32 0.67
C LYS A 154 5.26 -15.61 0.72
N GLY A 155 5.34 -14.49 1.46
CA GLY A 155 6.61 -13.81 1.70
C GLY A 155 7.60 -14.69 2.46
N ALA A 156 7.16 -15.34 3.53
CA ALA A 156 7.96 -16.22 4.37
C ALA A 156 8.43 -17.47 3.61
N THR A 157 7.52 -18.16 2.90
CA THR A 157 7.84 -19.36 2.09
C THR A 157 8.91 -19.06 1.05
N LYS A 158 8.80 -17.95 0.32
CA LYS A 158 9.79 -17.56 -0.69
C LYS A 158 11.21 -17.34 -0.12
N LEU A 159 11.30 -16.92 1.15
CA LEU A 159 12.58 -16.77 1.86
C LEU A 159 13.07 -18.11 2.43
N ALA A 160 12.15 -18.92 2.98
CA ALA A 160 12.40 -20.19 3.62
C ALA A 160 12.86 -21.29 2.63
N GLU A 161 12.25 -21.33 1.44
CA GLU A 161 12.59 -22.30 0.37
C GLU A 161 14.06 -22.22 -0.02
N LYS A 162 14.64 -21.01 -0.04
CA LYS A 162 16.08 -20.81 -0.31
C LYS A 162 17.00 -21.48 0.71
N GLN A 163 16.47 -21.83 1.87
CA GLN A 163 17.18 -22.49 2.97
C GLN A 163 16.74 -23.95 3.17
N GLY A 164 15.90 -24.49 2.27
CA GLY A 164 15.34 -25.83 2.37
C GLY A 164 14.37 -26.00 3.53
N VAL A 165 13.70 -24.92 3.94
CA VAL A 165 12.68 -24.91 4.99
C VAL A 165 11.31 -24.77 4.32
N VAL A 166 10.37 -25.61 4.72
CA VAL A 166 8.97 -25.53 4.29
C VAL A 166 8.16 -24.91 5.42
N VAL A 167 7.31 -23.94 5.10
CA VAL A 167 6.40 -23.32 6.08
C VAL A 167 5.05 -24.01 5.98
N ASP A 168 4.61 -24.65 7.06
CA ASP A 168 3.39 -25.48 7.08
C ASP A 168 2.13 -24.67 7.35
N ARG A 169 2.23 -23.76 8.32
CA ARG A 169 1.10 -22.95 8.80
C ARG A 169 1.63 -21.65 9.35
N ALA A 170 0.83 -20.60 9.19
CA ALA A 170 0.93 -19.48 10.08
C ALA A 170 -0.44 -18.96 10.50
N GLU A 171 -0.44 -18.35 11.67
CA GLU A 171 -1.61 -17.79 12.34
C GLU A 171 -1.26 -16.40 12.83
N LEU A 172 -2.11 -15.44 12.52
CA LEU A 172 -1.99 -14.04 12.90
C LEU A 172 -3.09 -13.72 13.92
N GLU A 173 -2.67 -13.25 15.08
CA GLU A 173 -3.52 -12.65 16.08
C GLU A 173 -3.24 -11.14 16.07
N LEU A 174 -4.29 -10.34 16.00
CA LEU A 174 -4.22 -8.88 16.08
C LEU A 174 -5.09 -8.41 17.25
N SER A 175 -4.52 -7.58 18.10
CA SER A 175 -5.20 -7.01 19.26
C SER A 175 -5.14 -5.48 19.18
N PRO A 176 -6.28 -4.78 19.07
CA PRO A 176 -6.30 -3.32 19.10
C PRO A 176 -5.68 -2.75 20.37
N ARG A 177 -4.89 -1.69 20.20
CA ARG A 177 -4.25 -0.94 21.29
C ARG A 177 -4.58 0.55 21.16
N GLY A 178 -5.86 0.87 21.29
CA GLY A 178 -6.38 2.21 21.04
C GLY A 178 -6.58 2.50 19.54
N PRO A 179 -6.79 3.77 19.15
CA PRO A 179 -7.27 4.11 17.80
C PRO A 179 -6.21 4.02 16.70
N ARG A 180 -4.92 3.99 17.05
CA ARG A 180 -3.80 4.08 16.09
C ARG A 180 -2.71 3.03 16.30
N ALA A 181 -2.98 2.00 17.09
CA ALA A 181 -2.00 0.95 17.33
C ALA A 181 -2.64 -0.43 17.40
N LEU A 182 -1.87 -1.43 16.97
CA LEU A 182 -2.22 -2.85 17.00
C LEU A 182 -1.03 -3.63 17.56
N ASP A 183 -1.29 -4.49 18.52
CA ASP A 183 -0.36 -5.57 18.88
C ASP A 183 -0.62 -6.76 17.94
N GLY A 184 0.45 -7.30 17.37
CA GLY A 184 0.41 -8.44 16.47
C GLY A 184 1.22 -9.60 17.04
N LYS A 185 0.66 -10.80 16.94
CA LYS A 185 1.34 -12.06 17.24
C LYS A 185 1.17 -12.99 16.04
N PHE A 186 2.28 -13.48 15.53
CA PHE A 186 2.35 -14.33 14.36
C PHE A 186 3.05 -15.64 14.72
N THR A 187 2.29 -16.73 14.73
CA THR A 187 2.81 -18.06 15.03
C THR A 187 3.03 -18.81 13.71
N VAL A 188 4.23 -19.35 13.52
CA VAL A 188 4.67 -20.03 12.30
C VAL A 188 5.16 -21.42 12.66
N SER A 189 4.58 -22.44 12.06
CA SER A 189 5.15 -23.79 12.07
C SER A 189 5.84 -24.06 10.75
N ALA A 190 7.06 -24.57 10.83
CA ALA A 190 7.86 -24.93 9.66
C ALA A 190 8.55 -26.27 9.89
N HIS A 191 9.02 -26.89 8.81
CA HIS A 191 9.84 -28.08 8.89
C HIS A 191 11.04 -28.04 7.95
N LYS A 192 12.09 -28.76 8.37
CA LYS A 192 13.27 -29.07 7.56
C LYS A 192 13.75 -30.46 7.95
N LEU A 193 13.66 -31.41 7.02
CA LEU A 193 13.95 -32.82 7.26
C LEU A 193 13.12 -33.34 8.46
N ILE A 194 13.76 -33.71 9.56
CA ILE A 194 13.12 -34.22 10.78
C ILE A 194 12.80 -33.13 11.81
N PHE A 195 13.24 -31.90 11.59
CA PHE A 195 13.03 -30.79 12.53
C PHE A 195 11.75 -30.03 12.20
N HIS A 196 10.94 -29.77 13.23
CA HIS A 196 9.64 -29.10 13.11
C HIS A 196 9.55 -27.91 14.08
N PRO A 197 10.34 -26.84 13.88
CA PRO A 197 10.27 -25.67 14.75
C PRO A 197 8.91 -24.97 14.67
N VAL A 198 8.41 -24.55 15.82
CA VAL A 198 7.33 -23.57 15.95
C VAL A 198 7.93 -22.28 16.47
N LEU A 199 7.69 -21.18 15.76
CA LEU A 199 8.14 -19.85 16.10
C LEU A 199 6.94 -18.96 16.39
N THR A 200 7.06 -18.10 17.38
CA THR A 200 6.10 -17.03 17.67
C THR A 200 6.82 -15.71 17.56
N LEU A 201 6.37 -14.87 16.63
CA LEU A 201 6.84 -13.50 16.45
C LEU A 201 5.80 -12.56 17.06
N ALA A 202 6.20 -11.59 17.86
CA ALA A 202 5.30 -10.59 18.41
C ALA A 202 5.83 -9.19 18.12
N GLY A 203 4.94 -8.20 18.01
CA GLY A 203 5.31 -6.81 17.78
C GLY A 203 4.14 -5.86 17.95
N THR A 204 4.45 -4.57 18.02
CA THR A 204 3.46 -3.49 18.06
C THR A 204 3.65 -2.62 16.82
N PHE A 205 2.58 -2.41 16.08
CA PHE A 205 2.49 -1.35 15.07
C PHE A 205 1.75 -0.17 15.68
N ALA A 206 2.30 1.03 15.59
CA ALA A 206 1.67 2.23 16.13
C ALA A 206 1.92 3.44 15.23
N VAL A 207 0.92 4.31 15.11
CA VAL A 207 1.03 5.62 14.46
C VAL A 207 0.88 6.70 15.51
N SER A 208 1.88 7.60 15.61
CA SER A 208 1.86 8.72 16.55
C SER A 208 0.88 9.83 16.13
N ASP A 209 0.71 10.84 17.00
CA ASP A 209 -0.08 12.03 16.69
C ASP A 209 0.54 12.88 15.57
N ASP A 210 1.87 12.87 15.45
CA ASP A 210 2.60 13.46 14.32
C ASP A 210 2.54 12.60 13.04
N LEU A 211 1.70 11.56 13.07
CA LEU A 211 1.47 10.61 11.98
C LEU A 211 2.75 9.89 11.56
N VAL A 212 3.58 9.53 12.53
CA VAL A 212 4.76 8.71 12.30
C VAL A 212 4.42 7.27 12.64
N ALA A 213 4.40 6.42 11.62
CA ALA A 213 4.22 4.98 11.80
C ALA A 213 5.51 4.34 12.28
N THR A 214 5.38 3.43 13.24
CA THR A 214 6.49 2.74 13.91
C THR A 214 6.14 1.27 14.10
N VAL A 215 7.16 0.44 14.05
CA VAL A 215 7.09 -0.96 14.47
C VAL A 215 8.04 -1.10 15.65
N ALA A 216 7.57 -1.61 16.77
CA ALA A 216 8.35 -1.72 17.99
C ALA A 216 8.04 -3.02 18.73
N ASN A 217 8.84 -3.33 19.75
CA ASN A 217 8.68 -4.50 20.61
C ASN A 217 8.70 -5.83 19.83
N LEU A 218 9.45 -5.89 18.74
CA LEU A 218 9.61 -7.08 17.92
C LEU A 218 10.36 -8.16 18.70
N LYS A 219 9.71 -9.29 18.93
CA LYS A 219 10.24 -10.43 19.68
C LYS A 219 10.06 -11.71 18.87
N CYS A 220 11.04 -12.60 18.95
CA CYS A 220 10.94 -13.96 18.44
C CYS A 220 11.10 -14.93 19.61
N HIS A 221 10.17 -15.87 19.71
CA HIS A 221 10.20 -16.95 20.67
C HIS A 221 10.03 -18.29 19.94
N GLY A 222 10.65 -19.34 20.46
CA GLY A 222 10.47 -20.69 19.95
C GLY A 222 11.20 -21.69 20.82
N GLU A 223 10.68 -22.92 20.86
CA GLU A 223 11.19 -23.96 21.75
C GLU A 223 12.27 -24.81 21.11
N GLY A 224 13.32 -25.12 21.88
CA GLY A 224 14.43 -25.98 21.47
C GLY A 224 15.53 -25.27 20.66
N PRO A 225 16.64 -25.98 20.39
CA PRO A 225 17.86 -25.38 19.86
C PRO A 225 17.71 -24.84 18.43
N ILE A 226 16.90 -25.50 17.60
CA ILE A 226 16.65 -25.07 16.21
C ILE A 226 15.82 -23.77 16.18
N ALA A 227 14.79 -23.69 17.03
CA ALA A 227 13.95 -22.50 17.11
C ALA A 227 14.73 -21.32 17.69
N ALA A 228 15.57 -21.56 18.71
CA ALA A 228 16.49 -20.55 19.26
C ALA A 228 17.45 -20.02 18.18
N LEU A 229 18.02 -20.90 17.35
CA LEU A 229 18.90 -20.51 16.24
C LEU A 229 18.15 -19.67 15.20
N ALA A 230 16.93 -20.07 14.82
CA ALA A 230 16.10 -19.31 13.90
C ALA A 230 15.77 -17.91 14.46
N CYS A 231 15.38 -17.81 15.74
CA CYS A 231 15.15 -16.53 16.38
C CYS A 231 16.42 -15.66 16.43
N ALA A 232 17.59 -16.24 16.70
CA ALA A 232 18.87 -15.53 16.67
C ALA A 232 19.20 -14.99 15.27
N ALA A 233 18.81 -15.70 14.21
CA ALA A 233 19.00 -15.24 12.83
C ALA A 233 18.01 -14.13 12.42
N ILE A 234 16.79 -14.14 12.96
CA ILE A 234 15.74 -13.15 12.65
C ILE A 234 15.96 -11.84 13.42
N THR A 235 16.40 -11.92 14.68
CA THR A 235 16.52 -10.77 15.60
C THR A 235 17.31 -9.58 15.02
N PRO A 236 18.43 -9.76 14.31
CA PRO A 236 19.14 -8.64 13.66
C PRO A 236 18.28 -7.86 12.65
N SER A 237 17.31 -8.52 12.01
CA SER A 237 16.36 -7.86 11.11
C SER A 237 15.31 -7.06 11.88
N PHE A 238 14.90 -7.52 13.06
CA PHE A 238 13.98 -6.79 13.94
C PHE A 238 14.59 -5.47 14.39
N SER A 239 15.84 -5.47 14.87
CA SER A 239 16.52 -4.23 15.25
C SER A 239 16.69 -3.26 14.09
N LYS A 240 16.73 -3.75 12.84
CA LYS A 240 16.68 -2.87 11.67
C LYS A 240 15.29 -2.28 11.51
N ILE A 241 14.24 -3.10 11.51
CA ILE A 241 12.85 -2.65 11.34
C ILE A 241 12.47 -1.63 12.42
N GLU A 242 12.79 -1.87 13.69
CA GLU A 242 12.44 -0.97 14.81
C GLU A 242 13.12 0.41 14.75
N ARG A 243 14.24 0.52 14.03
CA ARG A 243 14.91 1.82 13.81
C ARG A 243 14.25 2.65 12.73
N HIS A 244 13.37 2.06 11.92
CA HIS A 244 12.70 2.80 10.86
C HIS A 244 11.41 3.40 11.42
N THR A 245 11.35 4.72 11.32
CA THR A 245 10.11 5.45 11.43
C THR A 245 9.63 5.78 10.02
N PHE A 246 8.32 5.73 9.83
CA PHE A 246 7.66 5.99 8.56
C PHE A 246 6.79 7.24 8.74
N PRO A 247 7.32 8.44 8.46
CA PRO A 247 6.52 9.65 8.54
C PRO A 247 5.43 9.61 7.47
N LEU A 248 4.19 9.36 7.88
CA LEU A 248 3.01 9.35 6.99
C LEU A 248 2.59 10.78 6.62
N SER A 249 2.97 11.76 7.43
CA SER A 249 2.81 13.20 7.16
C SER A 249 3.76 13.72 6.07
N ALA A 250 4.86 13.01 5.79
CA ALA A 250 5.84 13.38 4.77
C ALA A 250 5.68 12.58 3.46
N LEU A 251 4.55 11.89 3.27
CA LEU A 251 4.20 11.38 1.94
C LEU A 251 4.14 12.59 1.00
N PRO A 252 4.92 12.63 -0.09
CA PRO A 252 5.07 13.84 -0.91
C PRO A 252 3.84 14.04 -1.80
N LEU A 253 2.72 14.39 -1.16
CA LEU A 253 1.41 14.67 -1.74
C LEU A 253 1.22 16.17 -1.96
N GLY A 254 2.31 16.89 -2.27
CA GLY A 254 2.28 18.35 -2.36
C GLY A 254 1.96 19.03 -1.03
N GLU A 255 0.89 19.81 -1.00
CA GLU A 255 0.39 20.52 0.20
C GLU A 255 -0.68 19.72 0.96
N ILE A 256 -0.93 18.48 0.59
CA ILE A 256 -1.91 17.62 1.28
C ILE A 256 -1.33 17.17 2.61
N GLN A 257 -2.11 17.36 3.67
CA GLN A 257 -1.78 16.87 5.00
C GLN A 257 -2.77 15.79 5.41
N LEU A 258 -2.25 14.74 6.01
CA LEU A 258 -3.09 13.76 6.69
C LEU A 258 -3.62 14.39 7.99
N ARG A 259 -4.94 14.43 8.15
CA ARG A 259 -5.66 15.08 9.26
C ARG A 259 -6.04 14.10 10.35
N ASP A 260 -6.36 12.86 9.98
CA ASP A 260 -6.72 11.81 10.93
C ASP A 260 -6.39 10.42 10.39
N LEU A 261 -6.12 9.48 11.28
CA LEU A 261 -5.89 8.07 10.99
C LEU A 261 -6.49 7.21 12.10
N THR A 262 -7.24 6.19 11.70
CA THR A 262 -7.77 5.16 12.62
C THR A 262 -7.47 3.77 12.08
N ILE A 263 -7.20 2.85 13.00
CA ILE A 263 -6.94 1.44 12.72
C ILE A 263 -7.88 0.62 13.59
N ASP A 264 -8.66 -0.23 12.93
CA ASP A 264 -9.57 -1.17 13.57
C ASP A 264 -9.14 -2.59 13.21
N ALA A 265 -9.04 -3.47 14.21
CA ALA A 265 -8.85 -4.89 14.02
C ALA A 265 -9.96 -5.64 14.78
N ALA A 266 -11.13 -5.73 14.16
CA ALA A 266 -12.29 -6.43 14.68
C ALA A 266 -12.88 -7.34 13.58
N ASN A 267 -13.64 -8.36 14.00
CA ASN A 267 -14.41 -9.23 13.10
C ASN A 267 -13.58 -9.81 11.95
N GLU A 268 -12.40 -10.37 12.26
CA GLU A 268 -11.52 -11.02 11.26
C GLU A 268 -10.96 -10.08 10.18
N LYS A 269 -11.01 -8.76 10.40
CA LYS A 269 -10.59 -7.76 9.42
C LYS A 269 -9.71 -6.71 10.06
N VAL A 270 -8.79 -6.19 9.26
CA VAL A 270 -8.04 -4.96 9.56
C VAL A 270 -8.59 -3.88 8.66
N VAL A 271 -9.05 -2.79 9.26
CA VAL A 271 -9.55 -1.62 8.53
C VAL A 271 -8.71 -0.41 8.92
N VAL A 272 -8.08 0.19 7.92
CA VAL A 272 -7.36 1.46 8.07
C VAL A 272 -8.18 2.54 7.41
N ARG A 273 -8.47 3.61 8.14
CA ARG A 273 -9.12 4.81 7.61
C ARG A 273 -8.24 6.01 7.82
N ALA A 274 -8.13 6.85 6.79
CA ALA A 274 -7.31 8.04 6.79
C ALA A 274 -8.12 9.20 6.22
N ARG A 275 -8.04 10.39 6.83
CA ARG A 275 -8.64 11.63 6.31
C ARG A 275 -7.52 12.59 5.97
N PHE A 276 -7.60 13.27 4.84
CA PHE A 276 -6.59 14.23 4.42
C PHE A 276 -7.21 15.48 3.79
N GLY A 277 -6.38 16.48 3.58
CA GLY A 277 -6.71 17.67 2.80
C GLY A 277 -5.63 18.73 2.95
N SER A 278 -5.64 19.71 2.07
CA SER A 278 -4.84 20.91 2.15
C SER A 278 -5.40 21.84 3.22
N LEU A 279 -4.54 22.62 3.86
CA LEU A 279 -4.93 23.65 4.82
C LEU A 279 -5.63 24.83 4.12
#